data_AF-A0A2D6X0X9-F1
#
_entry.id   AF-A0A2D6X0X9-F1
#
_cell.length_a   1.000
_cell.length_b   1.000
_cell.length_c   1.000
_cell.angle_alpha   90.00
_cell.angle_beta   90.00
_cell.angle_gamma   90.00
#
_symmetry.space_group_name_H-M   'P 1'
#
loop_
_entity.id
_entity.type
_entity.pdbx_description
1 polymer ?
#
loop_
_entity_poly.entity_id
_entity_poly.type
_entity_poly.pdbx_seq_one_letter_code
_entity_poly.pdbx_strand_id
1 'polypeptide(L)'
;KRKEFIDEEYEILGYEEGVGNRTGTVKCFKFKNKDGKEFSSNVKGTFEYMTELLERGEELIGKEATIKYFNLTPDGVPRFPYVIAIRDYE
;
A
#
# COMPACT_ATOMS: atom_id res chain seq x y z
N LYS A 1 -7.68 14.69 -22.65
CA LYS A 1 -7.52 13.29 -22.15
C LYS A 1 -7.83 13.30 -20.65
N ARG A 2 -8.97 12.72 -20.23
CA ARG A 2 -9.29 12.62 -18.79
C ARG A 2 -8.32 11.63 -18.15
N LYS A 3 -7.77 12.02 -17.00
CA LYS A 3 -6.93 11.18 -16.16
C LYS A 3 -7.86 10.23 -15.41
N GLU A 4 -8.02 9.01 -15.89
CA GLU A 4 -8.76 7.97 -15.17
C GLU A 4 -7.82 7.37 -14.13
N PHE A 5 -8.22 7.47 -12.88
CA PHE A 5 -7.55 6.76 -11.79
C PHE A 5 -8.35 5.50 -11.53
N ILE A 6 -7.64 4.41 -11.29
CA ILE A 6 -8.24 3.13 -10.99
C ILE A 6 -8.00 2.87 -9.51
N ASP A 7 -9.06 2.54 -8.78
CA ASP A 7 -9.00 2.01 -7.44
C ASP A 7 -9.27 0.50 -7.50
N GLU A 8 -8.40 -0.27 -6.88
CA GLU A 8 -8.55 -1.71 -6.76
C GLU A 8 -8.07 -2.16 -5.38
N GLU A 9 -8.67 -3.23 -4.89
CA GLU A 9 -8.39 -3.81 -3.58
C GLU A 9 -7.31 -4.88 -3.73
N TYR A 10 -6.30 -4.84 -2.85
CA TYR A 10 -5.19 -5.76 -2.84
C TYR A 10 -4.90 -6.26 -1.43
N GLU A 11 -4.48 -7.52 -1.34
CA GLU A 11 -4.09 -8.14 -0.08
C GLU A 11 -2.72 -7.64 0.36
N ILE A 12 -2.61 -7.24 1.64
CA ILE A 12 -1.35 -6.87 2.28
C ILE A 12 -0.58 -8.15 2.60
N LEU A 13 0.56 -8.33 1.94
CA LEU A 13 1.51 -9.40 2.26
C LEU A 13 2.48 -9.01 3.39
N GLY A 14 2.70 -7.71 3.55
CA GLY A 14 3.65 -7.20 4.53
C GLY A 14 3.86 -5.71 4.41
N TYR A 15 4.79 -5.21 5.21
CA TYR A 15 5.22 -3.83 5.18
C TYR A 15 6.74 -3.76 5.32
N GLU A 16 7.31 -2.63 4.91
CA GLU A 16 8.72 -2.33 5.05
C GLU A 16 8.87 -1.14 5.96
N GLU A 17 9.69 -1.29 7.01
CA GLU A 17 10.04 -0.19 7.90
C GLU A 17 11.05 0.75 7.22
N GLY A 18 10.94 2.05 7.52
CA GLY A 18 11.98 3.01 7.20
C GLY A 18 13.28 2.68 7.92
N VAL A 19 14.42 2.85 7.25
CA VAL A 19 15.75 2.62 7.83
C VAL A 19 16.45 3.96 8.07
N GLY A 20 17.13 4.12 9.20
CA GLY A 20 17.94 5.29 9.55
C GLY A 20 17.12 6.37 10.24
N ASN A 21 17.09 7.58 9.68
CA ASN A 21 16.33 8.72 10.26
C ASN A 21 14.80 8.54 10.20
N ARG A 22 14.31 7.45 9.60
CA ARG A 22 12.89 7.10 9.48
C ARG A 22 12.55 5.76 10.12
N THR A 23 13.47 5.22 10.93
CA THR A 23 13.18 4.04 11.76
C THR A 23 12.02 4.36 12.70
N GLY A 24 11.05 3.45 12.79
CA GLY A 24 9.76 3.69 13.45
C GLY A 24 8.66 4.27 12.55
N THR A 25 8.82 4.26 11.22
CA THR A 25 7.73 4.57 10.27
C THR A 25 7.60 3.53 9.18
N VAL A 26 6.38 3.34 8.66
CA VAL A 26 6.16 2.53 7.48
C VAL A 26 6.71 3.25 6.23
N LYS A 27 7.61 2.59 5.52
CA LYS A 27 8.18 3.09 4.26
C LYS A 27 7.28 2.77 3.08
N CYS A 28 6.87 1.51 2.97
CA CYS A 28 5.95 1.03 1.95
C CYS A 28 5.29 -0.28 2.39
N PHE A 29 4.11 -0.56 1.84
CA PHE A 29 3.43 -1.84 2.03
C PHE A 29 3.64 -2.74 0.81
N LYS A 30 3.75 -4.04 1.04
CA LYS A 30 3.84 -5.08 0.01
C LYS A 30 2.47 -5.68 -0.23
N PHE A 31 2.09 -5.77 -1.49
CA PHE A 31 0.80 -6.25 -1.95
C PHE A 31 0.98 -7.31 -3.02
N LYS A 32 -0.04 -8.15 -3.19
CA LYS A 32 -0.13 -9.11 -4.29
C LYS A 32 -1.28 -8.76 -5.22
N ASN A 33 -1.02 -8.72 -6.53
CA ASN A 33 -2.10 -8.63 -7.51
C ASN A 33 -2.73 -10.01 -7.81
N LYS A 34 -3.84 -10.02 -8.55
CA LYS A 34 -4.54 -11.24 -8.98
C LYS A 34 -3.70 -12.16 -9.89
N ASP A 35 -2.71 -11.59 -10.58
CA ASP A 35 -1.74 -12.30 -11.42
C ASP A 35 -0.62 -12.98 -10.60
N GLY A 36 -0.62 -12.77 -9.27
CA GLY A 36 0.38 -13.29 -8.36
C GLY A 36 1.65 -12.44 -8.26
N LYS A 37 1.66 -11.24 -8.84
CA LYS A 37 2.80 -10.33 -8.77
C LYS A 37 2.79 -9.49 -7.50
N GLU A 38 3.95 -9.47 -6.86
CA GLU A 38 4.19 -8.68 -5.67
C GLU A 38 4.61 -7.27 -6.07
N PHE A 39 3.99 -6.26 -5.47
CA PHE A 39 4.35 -4.87 -5.68
C PHE A 39 4.32 -4.10 -4.36
N SER A 40 5.19 -3.09 -4.26
CA SER A 40 5.21 -2.18 -3.13
C SER A 40 4.38 -0.94 -3.44
N SER A 41 3.48 -0.56 -2.54
CA SER A 41 2.74 0.70 -2.62
C SER A 41 3.17 1.67 -1.54
N ASN A 42 3.22 2.95 -1.91
CA ASN A 42 3.45 4.00 -0.93
C ASN A 42 2.16 4.27 -0.16
N VAL A 43 2.31 4.63 1.11
CA VAL A 43 1.21 5.19 1.89
C VAL A 43 1.34 6.69 1.89
N LYS A 44 0.23 7.36 1.60
CA LYS A 44 0.16 8.81 1.73
C LYS A 44 -0.40 9.13 3.11
N GLY A 45 0.42 9.71 3.97
CA GLY A 45 0.00 10.15 5.30
C GLY A 45 1.05 11.00 5.99
N THR A 46 0.72 11.42 7.20
CA THR A 46 1.64 12.13 8.11
C THR A 46 2.57 11.12 8.79
N PHE A 47 3.68 11.59 9.36
CA PHE A 47 4.61 10.75 10.12
C PHE A 47 3.91 9.92 11.21
N GLU A 48 3.00 10.53 11.98
CA GLU A 48 2.19 9.84 13.00
C GLU A 48 1.37 8.69 12.40
N TYR A 49 0.71 8.91 11.27
CA TYR A 49 -0.04 7.86 10.58
C TYR A 49 0.87 6.73 10.08
N MET A 50 2.08 7.06 9.61
CA MET A 50 3.05 6.05 9.20
C MET A 50 3.58 5.22 10.37
N THR A 51 3.70 5.82 11.55
CA THR A 51 4.08 5.11 12.79
C THR A 51 2.93 4.23 13.27
N GLU A 52 1.70 4.75 13.33
CA GLU A 52 0.51 3.97 13.71
C GLU A 52 0.32 2.76 12.78
N LEU A 53 0.49 2.95 11.47
CA LEU A 53 0.43 1.86 10.50
C LEU A 53 1.57 0.85 10.64
N LEU A 54 2.72 1.26 11.18
CA LEU A 54 3.81 0.35 11.47
C LEU A 54 3.47 -0.50 12.70
N GLU A 55 2.95 0.13 13.75
CA GLU A 55 2.51 -0.54 14.98
C GLU A 55 1.36 -1.52 14.72
N ARG A 56 0.39 -1.11 13.90
CA ARG A 56 -0.71 -1.97 13.45
C ARG A 56 -0.32 -2.85 12.27
N GLY A 57 0.89 -2.70 11.73
CA GLY A 57 1.32 -3.31 10.49
C GLY A 57 1.17 -4.82 10.49
N GLU A 58 1.48 -5.47 11.61
CA GLU A 58 1.32 -6.92 11.80
C GLU A 58 -0.16 -7.34 11.72
N GLU A 59 -1.08 -6.56 12.27
CA GLU A 59 -2.52 -6.82 12.22
C GLU A 59 -3.11 -6.59 10.82
N LEU A 60 -2.45 -5.74 10.02
CA LEU A 60 -2.85 -5.44 8.66
C LEU A 60 -2.40 -6.52 7.66
N ILE A 61 -1.43 -7.37 8.02
CA ILE A 61 -1.00 -8.49 7.17
C ILE A 61 -2.18 -9.45 6.99
N GLY A 62 -2.53 -9.73 5.73
CA GLY A 62 -3.69 -10.54 5.36
C GLY A 62 -5.01 -9.77 5.25
N LYS A 63 -5.02 -8.46 5.53
CA LYS A 63 -6.18 -7.59 5.22
C LYS A 63 -6.10 -7.05 3.80
N GLU A 64 -7.24 -6.56 3.31
CA GLU A 64 -7.36 -5.87 2.03
C GLU A 64 -7.18 -4.35 2.19
N ALA A 65 -6.38 -3.76 1.31
CA ALA A 65 -6.28 -2.31 1.19
C ALA A 65 -6.68 -1.85 -0.20
N THR A 66 -7.38 -0.73 -0.25
CA THR A 66 -7.69 -0.05 -1.50
C THR A 66 -6.49 0.76 -1.96
N ILE A 67 -5.93 0.35 -3.10
CA ILE A 67 -4.83 1.03 -3.78
C ILE A 67 -5.40 1.81 -4.94
N LYS A 68 -5.01 3.07 -5.02
CA LYS A 68 -5.31 3.92 -6.16
C LYS A 68 -4.07 4.10 -7.00
N TYR A 69 -4.21 3.94 -8.31
CA TYR A 69 -3.12 4.04 -9.26
C TYR A 69 -3.59 4.67 -10.57
N PHE A 70 -2.62 5.03 -11.41
CA PHE A 70 -2.93 5.76 -12.63
C PHE A 70 -3.19 4.82 -13.83
N ASN A 71 -2.35 3.80 -14.01
CA ASN A 71 -2.47 2.80 -15.07
C ASN A 71 -1.79 1.51 -14.59
N LEU A 72 -2.17 0.36 -15.13
CA LEU A 72 -1.42 -0.88 -14.98
C LEU A 72 -0.25 -0.89 -15.98
N THR A 73 0.89 -1.45 -15.58
CA THR A 73 1.92 -1.87 -16.52
C THR A 73 1.41 -3.05 -17.35
N PRO A 74 2.02 -3.37 -18.51
CA PRO A 74 1.69 -4.61 -19.25
C PRO A 74 1.84 -5.86 -18.39
N ASP A 75 2.67 -5.80 -17.34
CA ASP A 75 2.83 -6.82 -16.32
C ASP A 75 1.69 -6.88 -15.28
N GLY A 76 0.69 -5.99 -15.33
CA GLY A 76 -0.38 -5.94 -14.33
C GLY A 76 0.03 -5.32 -13.00
N VAL A 77 1.16 -4.60 -12.95
CA VAL A 77 1.61 -3.88 -11.75
C VAL A 77 1.07 -2.45 -11.80
N PRO A 78 0.42 -1.96 -10.75
CA PRO A 78 -0.08 -0.58 -10.72
C PRO A 78 1.06 0.43 -10.78
N ARG A 79 0.94 1.41 -11.67
CA ARG A 79 1.90 2.50 -11.86
C ARG A 79 1.57 3.66 -10.93
N PHE A 80 2.53 4.03 -10.10
CA PHE A 80 2.37 4.97 -8.98
C PHE A 80 1.21 4.58 -8.04
N PRO A 81 1.28 3.38 -7.44
CA PRO A 81 0.28 2.94 -6.48
C PRO A 81 0.43 3.75 -5.19
N TYR A 82 -0.70 4.20 -4.65
CA TYR A 82 -0.78 4.74 -3.32
C TYR A 82 -1.99 4.16 -2.57
N VAL A 83 -1.78 3.81 -1.31
CA VAL A 83 -2.84 3.36 -0.42
C VAL A 83 -3.76 4.54 -0.12
N ILE A 84 -5.07 4.35 -0.33
CA ILE A 84 -6.09 5.37 -0.01
C ILE A 84 -6.94 5.00 1.19
N ALA A 85 -7.14 3.69 1.41
CA ALA A 85 -7.90 3.16 2.52
C ALA A 85 -7.38 1.76 2.81
N ILE A 86 -7.28 1.41 4.09
CA ILE A 86 -7.05 0.05 4.53
C ILE A 86 -8.38 -0.34 5.18
N ARG A 87 -8.99 -1.45 4.77
CA ARG A 87 -10.26 -1.89 5.36
C ARG A 87 -10.02 -2.36 6.79
N ASP A 88 -10.07 -1.41 7.69
CA ASP A 88 -10.18 -1.59 9.12
C ASP A 88 -11.54 -1.03 9.52
N TYR A 89 -12.61 -1.75 9.14
CA TYR A 89 -13.92 -1.47 9.71
C TYR A 89 -13.94 -2.12 11.10
N GLU A 90 -13.78 -1.30 12.14
CA GLU A 90 -14.37 -1.60 13.46
C GLU A 90 -15.91 -1.57 13.36
#